data_AF-A0A7C0ZCJ3-F1
#
_entry.id   AF-A0A7C0ZCJ3-F1
#
_cell.length_a   1.000
_cell.length_b   1.000
_cell.length_c   1.000
_cell.angle_alpha   90.00
_cell.angle_beta   90.00
_cell.angle_gamma   90.00
#
_symmetry.space_group_name_H-M   'P 1'
#
loop_
_entity.id
_entity.type
_entity.pdbx_description
1 polymer ?
#
loop_
_entity_poly.entity_id
_entity_poly.type
_entity_poly.pdbx_seq_one_letter_code
_entity_poly.pdbx_strand_id
1 'polypeptide(L)'
;MNKEEVIMSEKVIPSKYIPDKGSYVENIDGKEYLISNDAMYTFYRRSKGEFSPFFLAIRDEKRLLGCRCKSCGIVRVPPFLTHCPDCNFSPTELIEVGQTGALISTPPITYFATSLFQDMAPYGRGRVVFDGADTAISINLYTTTGILRPGILKKGTRVKLVFRDKRIGEMTDIFCVPEGELTKEQVEKRGLQESDINWESPVEPGLPDATDADIEHFKELFDEIVAIVDEMNRNDRAKKDILGWRRKILVKTKGGEFSIIIDDGNIQAVPERVDLPDFVMVSEDPKTLLDGLAYRGAITDSVIDGRLWISKNKEFNSIFKLDRMARSVARSKKKRSNL
;
A
#
# COMPACT_ATOMS: atom_id res chain seq x y z
N MET A 1 21.30 23.08 -25.61
CA MET A 1 20.04 22.36 -25.32
C MET A 1 20.10 22.00 -23.85
N ASN A 2 19.40 22.75 -23.00
CA ASN A 2 19.50 22.58 -21.54
C ASN A 2 18.99 21.19 -21.18
N LYS A 3 19.86 20.36 -20.59
CA LYS A 3 19.46 19.12 -19.94
C LYS A 3 18.76 19.55 -18.66
N GLU A 4 17.43 19.54 -18.65
CA GLU A 4 16.71 19.52 -17.37
C GLU A 4 16.99 18.17 -16.73
N GLU A 5 18.00 18.16 -15.86
CA GLU A 5 18.42 16.98 -15.13
C GLU A 5 17.51 16.83 -13.92
N VAL A 6 16.62 15.84 -13.96
CA VAL A 6 15.81 15.48 -12.80
C VAL A 6 16.67 14.61 -11.88
N ILE A 7 17.33 15.24 -10.91
CA ILE A 7 18.10 14.56 -9.87
C ILE A 7 17.23 14.47 -8.62
N MET A 8 16.89 13.25 -8.22
CA MET A 8 16.35 13.00 -6.90
C MET A 8 17.51 12.87 -5.89
N SER A 9 17.29 13.29 -4.64
CA SER A 9 18.26 13.10 -3.55
C SER A 9 18.40 11.62 -3.14
N GLU A 10 17.48 10.77 -3.58
CA GLU A 10 17.44 9.35 -3.26
C GLU A 10 18.41 8.54 -4.13
N LYS A 11 19.10 7.58 -3.51
CA LYS A 11 19.97 6.63 -4.22
C LYS A 11 19.14 5.57 -4.94
N VAL A 12 19.69 5.02 -6.03
CA VAL A 12 19.10 3.89 -6.79
C VAL A 12 18.70 2.71 -5.89
N ILE A 13 19.50 2.43 -4.86
CA ILE A 13 19.13 1.55 -3.75
C ILE A 13 19.10 2.42 -2.48
N PRO A 14 17.94 2.62 -1.86
CA PRO A 14 17.85 3.36 -0.61
C PRO A 14 18.69 2.71 0.49
N SER A 15 19.49 3.50 1.21
CA SER A 15 20.39 3.00 2.26
C SER A 15 19.66 2.18 3.34
N LYS A 16 18.40 2.51 3.63
CA LYS A 16 17.54 1.79 4.59
C LYS A 16 17.29 0.32 4.24
N TYR A 17 17.51 -0.08 2.99
CA TYR A 17 17.33 -1.45 2.53
C TYR A 17 18.66 -2.20 2.36
N ILE A 18 19.79 -1.53 2.60
CA ILE A 18 21.11 -2.13 2.53
C ILE A 18 21.43 -2.64 3.95
N PRO A 19 21.58 -3.96 4.15
CA PRO A 19 21.91 -4.50 5.46
C PRO A 19 23.31 -4.08 5.90
N ASP A 20 23.51 -3.94 7.21
CA ASP A 20 24.84 -3.71 7.77
C ASP A 20 25.76 -4.90 7.49
N LYS A 21 27.02 -4.59 7.23
CA LYS A 21 28.07 -5.62 7.09
C LYS A 21 28.31 -6.25 8.45
N GLY A 22 28.12 -7.56 8.56
CA GLY A 22 28.34 -8.26 9.80
C GLY A 22 27.97 -9.73 9.72
N SER A 23 28.16 -10.41 10.86
CA SER A 23 27.76 -11.79 11.06
C SER A 23 27.19 -11.96 12.46
N TYR A 24 26.26 -12.90 12.62
CA TYR A 24 25.70 -13.31 13.89
C TYR A 24 25.57 -14.82 13.93
N VAL A 25 25.56 -15.39 15.15
CA VAL A 25 25.35 -16.82 15.35
C VAL A 25 23.88 -17.05 15.70
N GLU A 26 23.22 -17.92 14.93
CA GLU A 26 21.94 -18.50 15.36
C GLU A 26 22.15 -19.91 15.91
N ASN A 27 21.51 -20.19 17.04
CA ASN A 27 21.47 -21.51 17.63
C ASN A 27 20.15 -22.18 17.25
N ILE A 28 20.23 -23.29 16.51
CA ILE A 28 19.08 -24.11 16.12
C ILE A 28 19.35 -25.52 16.65
N ASP A 29 18.48 -26.00 17.55
CA ASP A 29 18.57 -27.32 18.19
C ASP A 29 19.94 -27.62 18.82
N GLY A 30 20.51 -26.62 19.50
CA GLY A 30 21.81 -26.74 20.18
C GLY A 30 23.02 -26.61 19.26
N LYS A 31 22.82 -26.44 17.95
CA LYS A 31 23.90 -26.24 16.97
C LYS A 31 24.02 -24.77 16.57
N GLU A 32 25.25 -24.27 16.58
CA GLU A 32 25.57 -22.90 16.18
C GLU A 32 25.77 -22.79 14.66
N TYR A 33 25.11 -21.81 14.05
CA TYR A 33 25.21 -21.47 12.64
C TYR A 33 25.68 -20.02 12.51
N LEU A 34 26.83 -19.81 11.90
CA LEU A 34 27.32 -18.46 11.58
C LEU A 34 26.62 -17.96 10.32
N ILE A 35 25.90 -16.85 10.45
CA ILE A 35 25.18 -16.20 9.36
C ILE A 35 25.84 -14.86 9.10
N SER A 36 26.13 -14.55 7.83
CA SER A 36 26.75 -13.30 7.40
C SER A 36 25.93 -12.63 6.32
N ASN A 37 25.86 -11.30 6.37
CA ASN A 37 25.29 -10.51 5.28
C ASN A 37 26.35 -10.29 4.19
N ASP A 38 26.02 -10.62 2.94
CA ASP A 38 26.86 -10.34 1.77
C ASP A 38 26.03 -9.66 0.67
N ALA A 39 26.70 -8.96 -0.24
CA ALA A 39 26.03 -8.21 -1.30
C ALA A 39 26.77 -8.27 -2.63
N MET A 40 26.03 -8.54 -3.69
CA MET A 40 26.48 -8.41 -5.08
C MET A 40 25.70 -7.27 -5.74
N TYR A 41 26.40 -6.29 -6.31
CA TYR A 41 25.79 -5.16 -7.01
C TYR A 41 26.18 -5.15 -8.48
N THR A 42 25.23 -4.85 -9.36
CA THR A 42 25.48 -4.53 -10.77
C THR A 42 24.58 -3.35 -11.16
N PHE A 43 25.19 -2.28 -11.67
CA PHE A 43 24.49 -1.07 -12.07
C PHE A 43 24.55 -0.91 -13.59
N TYR A 44 23.43 -0.54 -14.19
CA TYR A 44 23.34 -0.28 -15.62
C TYR A 44 22.97 1.17 -15.87
N ARG A 45 23.78 1.87 -16.66
CA ARG A 45 23.39 3.12 -17.29
C ARG A 45 23.04 2.83 -18.75
N ARG A 46 21.78 3.01 -19.12
CA ARG A 46 21.27 2.73 -20.47
C ARG A 46 20.25 3.77 -20.90
N SER A 47 20.16 3.99 -22.21
CA SER A 47 19.02 4.70 -22.80
C SER A 47 17.75 3.88 -22.61
N LYS A 48 16.58 4.53 -22.57
CA LYS A 48 15.26 3.88 -22.71
C LYS A 48 14.99 3.51 -24.19
N GLY A 49 15.91 3.84 -25.11
CA GLY A 49 15.84 3.47 -26.51
C GLY A 49 14.59 4.04 -27.18
N GLU A 50 13.93 3.21 -27.97
CA GLU A 50 12.68 3.49 -28.68
C GLU A 50 11.52 3.82 -27.72
N PHE A 51 11.61 3.48 -26.43
CA PHE A 51 10.62 3.86 -25.42
C PHE A 51 10.81 5.26 -24.84
N SER A 52 11.90 5.96 -25.18
CA SER A 52 12.15 7.30 -24.65
C SER A 52 10.97 8.27 -24.86
N PRO A 53 10.33 8.34 -26.04
CA PRO A 53 9.15 9.19 -26.23
C PRO A 53 7.99 8.87 -25.28
N PHE A 54 7.73 7.58 -24.99
CA PHE A 54 6.69 7.16 -24.05
C PHE A 54 6.97 7.62 -22.63
N PHE A 55 8.19 7.42 -22.14
CA PHE A 55 8.56 7.84 -20.78
C PHE A 55 8.67 9.36 -20.64
N LEU A 56 9.13 10.07 -21.67
CA LEU A 56 9.15 11.55 -21.70
C LEU A 56 7.71 12.11 -21.68
N ALA A 57 6.80 11.52 -22.45
CA ALA A 57 5.40 11.92 -22.45
C ALA A 57 4.74 11.72 -21.08
N ILE A 58 5.08 10.65 -20.36
CA ILE A 58 4.61 10.44 -18.98
C ILE A 58 5.22 11.49 -18.03
N ARG A 59 6.54 11.67 -18.09
CA ARG A 59 7.29 12.50 -17.14
C ARG A 59 6.97 13.99 -17.30
N ASP A 60 7.01 14.48 -18.54
CA ASP A 60 7.03 15.91 -18.87
C ASP A 60 5.66 16.40 -19.33
N GLU A 61 4.95 15.59 -20.11
CA GLU A 61 3.72 16.02 -20.80
C GLU A 61 2.44 15.53 -20.13
N LYS A 62 2.54 14.60 -19.18
CA LYS A 62 1.40 13.92 -18.52
C LYS A 62 0.45 13.28 -19.53
N ARG A 63 1.02 12.63 -20.55
CA ARG A 63 0.31 11.94 -21.64
C ARG A 63 0.59 10.44 -21.58
N LEU A 64 -0.40 9.65 -21.99
CA LEU A 64 -0.24 8.21 -22.17
C LEU A 64 -0.15 7.93 -23.66
N LEU A 65 1.00 7.45 -24.12
CA LEU A 65 1.21 7.10 -25.52
C LEU A 65 1.07 5.59 -25.74
N GLY A 66 0.62 5.24 -26.95
CA GLY A 66 0.64 3.90 -27.52
C GLY A 66 1.19 3.94 -28.95
N CYS A 67 1.30 2.77 -29.59
CA CYS A 67 1.67 2.71 -31.01
C CYS A 67 0.59 2.01 -31.83
N ARG A 68 0.21 2.63 -32.96
CA ARG A 68 -0.75 2.09 -33.93
C ARG A 68 0.00 1.45 -35.09
N CYS A 69 -0.28 0.18 -35.40
CA CYS A 69 0.27 -0.43 -36.61
C CYS A 69 -0.35 0.17 -37.88
N LYS A 70 0.47 0.57 -38.85
CA LYS A 70 -0.02 1.12 -40.13
C LYS A 70 -0.74 0.10 -41.02
N SER A 71 -0.54 -1.20 -40.81
CA SER A 71 -1.21 -2.26 -41.58
C SER A 71 -2.50 -2.76 -40.93
N CYS A 72 -2.46 -3.19 -39.66
CA CYS A 72 -3.64 -3.78 -39.01
C CYS A 72 -4.43 -2.82 -38.12
N GLY A 73 -3.94 -1.60 -37.88
CA GLY A 73 -4.62 -0.60 -37.08
C GLY A 73 -4.59 -0.83 -35.56
N ILE A 74 -4.14 -2.00 -35.07
CA ILE A 74 -4.05 -2.30 -33.64
C ILE A 74 -3.19 -1.27 -32.90
N VAL A 75 -3.73 -0.72 -31.83
CA VAL A 75 -3.10 0.24 -30.91
C VAL A 75 -2.60 -0.47 -29.65
N ARG A 76 -1.29 -0.48 -29.45
CA ARG A 76 -0.65 -1.12 -28.28
C ARG A 76 -0.21 -0.10 -27.24
N VAL A 77 -0.52 -0.39 -25.98
CA VAL A 77 -0.10 0.39 -24.80
C VAL A 77 0.47 -0.59 -23.76
N PRO A 78 1.73 -0.40 -23.31
CA PRO A 78 2.70 0.59 -23.80
C PRO A 78 3.05 0.32 -25.28
N PRO A 79 3.57 1.33 -26.02
CA PRO A 79 3.94 1.14 -27.42
C PRO A 79 4.99 0.03 -27.54
N PHE A 80 4.83 -0.88 -28.49
CA PHE A 80 5.90 -1.82 -28.85
C PHE A 80 6.85 -1.12 -29.82
N LEU A 81 8.15 -1.09 -29.50
CA LEU A 81 9.26 -0.61 -30.35
C LEU A 81 8.81 0.36 -31.46
N THR A 82 9.14 0.07 -32.72
CA THR A 82 8.76 0.91 -33.89
C THR A 82 8.03 0.12 -34.98
N HIS A 83 7.85 -1.19 -34.81
CA HIS A 83 7.29 -2.10 -35.81
C HIS A 83 6.40 -3.18 -35.19
N CYS A 84 5.36 -3.60 -35.91
CA CYS A 84 4.37 -4.57 -35.45
C CYS A 84 4.88 -6.02 -35.63
N PRO A 85 4.91 -6.85 -34.58
CA PRO A 85 5.39 -8.23 -34.69
C PRO A 85 4.45 -9.12 -35.51
N ASP A 86 3.16 -8.76 -35.57
CA ASP A 86 2.12 -9.58 -36.20
C ASP A 86 1.89 -9.22 -37.68
N CYS A 87 2.53 -8.17 -38.19
CA CYS A 87 2.27 -7.62 -39.53
C CYS A 87 3.56 -7.49 -40.34
N ASN A 88 4.38 -8.55 -40.36
CA ASN A 88 5.67 -8.59 -41.06
C ASN A 88 6.53 -7.34 -40.77
N PHE A 89 6.61 -6.96 -39.50
CA PHE A 89 7.33 -5.77 -39.04
C PHE A 89 6.90 -4.48 -39.77
N SER A 90 5.61 -4.30 -40.07
CA SER A 90 5.10 -3.01 -40.54
C SER A 90 5.40 -1.90 -39.54
N PRO A 91 5.78 -0.68 -39.98
CA PRO A 91 5.97 0.46 -39.10
C PRO A 91 4.73 0.76 -38.25
N THR A 92 4.98 1.24 -37.04
CA THR A 92 3.95 1.77 -36.14
C THR A 92 4.06 3.28 -36.03
N GLU A 93 2.94 3.95 -35.77
CA GLU A 93 2.86 5.37 -35.48
C GLU A 93 2.59 5.57 -33.99
N LEU A 94 3.35 6.45 -33.34
CA LEU A 94 3.13 6.81 -31.94
C LEU A 94 1.90 7.73 -31.84
N ILE A 95 0.94 7.37 -30.98
CA ILE A 95 -0.30 8.11 -30.78
C ILE A 95 -0.60 8.27 -29.30
N GLU A 96 -1.35 9.31 -28.94
CA GLU A 96 -1.89 9.45 -27.59
C GLU A 96 -3.19 8.67 -27.45
N VAL A 97 -3.36 7.99 -26.33
CA VAL A 97 -4.59 7.28 -25.96
C VAL A 97 -5.29 7.97 -24.79
N GLY A 98 -6.52 7.56 -24.51
CA GLY A 98 -7.29 8.03 -23.36
C GLY A 98 -6.58 7.74 -22.04
N GLN A 99 -6.90 8.54 -21.02
CA GLN A 99 -6.42 8.36 -19.65
C GLN A 99 -7.44 7.67 -18.75
N THR A 100 -8.52 7.18 -19.34
CA THR A 100 -9.59 6.40 -18.72
C THR A 100 -9.61 5.03 -19.38
N GLY A 101 -9.92 3.98 -18.64
CA GLY A 101 -9.86 2.62 -19.15
C GLY A 101 -10.60 1.63 -18.28
N ALA A 102 -10.61 0.36 -18.70
CA ALA A 102 -11.25 -0.72 -17.96
C ALA A 102 -10.25 -1.82 -17.59
N LEU A 103 -10.42 -2.38 -16.39
CA LEU A 103 -9.68 -3.56 -15.98
C LEU A 103 -10.14 -4.80 -16.74
N ILE A 104 -9.19 -5.53 -17.34
CA ILE A 104 -9.51 -6.79 -18.04
C ILE A 104 -9.62 -8.00 -17.12
N SER A 105 -9.11 -7.87 -15.89
CA SER A 105 -9.14 -8.90 -14.84
C SER A 105 -9.21 -8.25 -13.46
N THR A 106 -9.81 -8.97 -12.50
CA THR A 106 -9.71 -8.59 -11.07
C THR A 106 -8.23 -8.63 -10.65
N PRO A 107 -7.68 -7.53 -10.12
CA PRO A 107 -6.26 -7.44 -9.79
C PRO A 107 -5.94 -8.19 -8.49
N PRO A 108 -4.83 -8.94 -8.41
CA PRO A 108 -4.29 -9.35 -7.12
C PRO A 108 -3.79 -8.11 -6.35
N ILE A 109 -3.98 -8.12 -5.04
CA ILE A 109 -3.51 -7.07 -4.14
C ILE A 109 -2.26 -7.55 -3.41
N THR A 110 -1.23 -6.71 -3.40
CA THR A 110 0.01 -6.96 -2.66
C THR A 110 -0.06 -6.23 -1.33
N TYR A 111 -0.31 -6.97 -0.25
CA TYR A 111 -0.22 -6.50 1.13
C TYR A 111 1.19 -6.66 1.71
N PHE A 112 1.85 -7.77 1.35
CA PHE A 112 3.19 -8.12 1.77
C PHE A 112 4.15 -7.98 0.59
N ALA A 113 4.75 -6.80 0.48
CA ALA A 113 5.74 -6.51 -0.54
C ALA A 113 7.15 -6.89 -0.06
N THR A 114 8.05 -7.16 -1.02
CA THR A 114 9.48 -7.22 -0.73
C THR A 114 9.97 -5.83 -0.30
N SER A 115 11.12 -5.77 0.38
CA SER A 115 11.69 -4.51 0.92
C SER A 115 11.73 -3.37 -0.09
N LEU A 116 12.00 -3.67 -1.37
CA LEU A 116 12.06 -2.69 -2.44
C LEU A 116 10.73 -1.96 -2.72
N PHE A 117 9.59 -2.61 -2.44
CA PHE A 117 8.24 -2.08 -2.75
C PHE A 117 7.38 -1.90 -1.49
N GLN A 118 7.98 -1.97 -0.30
CA GLN A 118 7.25 -1.97 0.96
C GLN A 118 6.50 -0.66 1.22
N ASP A 119 7.04 0.46 0.75
CA ASP A 119 6.44 1.79 0.82
C ASP A 119 5.25 1.99 -0.13
N MET A 120 5.15 1.15 -1.17
CA MET A 120 4.02 1.16 -2.10
C MET A 120 2.83 0.35 -1.60
N ALA A 121 3.03 -0.59 -0.66
CA ALA A 121 2.00 -1.48 -0.16
C ALA A 121 1.01 -0.75 0.79
N PRO A 122 -0.30 -1.07 0.72
CA PRO A 122 -0.94 -2.00 -0.21
C PRO A 122 -1.19 -1.41 -1.61
N TYR A 123 -0.97 -2.20 -2.66
CA TYR A 123 -1.28 -1.82 -4.05
C TYR A 123 -1.82 -3.00 -4.85
N GLY A 124 -2.71 -2.73 -5.80
CA GLY A 124 -3.21 -3.71 -6.76
C GLY A 124 -2.30 -3.77 -8.00
N ARG A 125 -2.17 -4.96 -8.60
CA ARG A 125 -1.45 -5.13 -9.87
C ARG A 125 -2.45 -5.36 -11.00
N GLY A 126 -2.82 -4.28 -11.65
CA GLY A 126 -3.85 -4.23 -12.69
C GLY A 126 -3.35 -4.48 -14.08
N ARG A 127 -4.27 -4.87 -14.95
CA ARG A 127 -4.13 -4.78 -16.41
C ARG A 127 -5.28 -3.94 -16.95
N VAL A 128 -4.96 -2.77 -17.50
CA VAL A 128 -5.94 -1.78 -17.96
C VAL A 128 -5.86 -1.64 -19.47
N VAL A 129 -6.99 -1.76 -20.16
CA VAL A 129 -7.14 -1.30 -21.55
C VAL A 129 -7.69 0.12 -21.49
N PHE A 130 -6.87 1.08 -21.91
CA PHE A 130 -7.26 2.49 -21.97
C PHE A 130 -8.11 2.77 -23.21
N ASP A 131 -8.97 3.78 -23.12
CA ASP A 131 -9.85 4.15 -24.21
C ASP A 131 -9.03 4.56 -25.45
N GLY A 132 -9.32 3.95 -26.59
CA GLY A 132 -8.54 4.10 -27.82
C GLY A 132 -7.33 3.18 -27.94
N ALA A 133 -7.10 2.27 -26.98
CA ALA A 133 -6.12 1.19 -27.06
C ALA A 133 -6.79 -0.19 -27.25
N ASP A 134 -6.06 -1.13 -27.83
CA ASP A 134 -6.49 -2.52 -28.02
C ASP A 134 -5.80 -3.51 -27.07
N THR A 135 -4.69 -3.09 -26.43
CA THR A 135 -3.94 -3.93 -25.49
C THR A 135 -3.90 -3.36 -24.08
N ALA A 136 -3.71 -4.24 -23.10
CA ALA A 136 -3.64 -3.85 -21.71
C ALA A 136 -2.20 -3.52 -21.26
N ILE A 137 -2.06 -2.46 -20.48
CA ILE A 137 -0.83 -2.12 -19.75
C ILE A 137 -0.91 -2.62 -18.31
N SER A 138 0.21 -3.11 -17.79
CA SER A 138 0.34 -3.46 -16.37
C SER A 138 0.57 -2.19 -15.56
N ILE A 139 -0.25 -1.95 -14.54
CA ILE A 139 -0.22 -0.70 -13.76
C ILE A 139 -0.58 -0.94 -12.29
N ASN A 140 0.00 -0.12 -11.41
CA ASN A 140 -0.37 -0.10 -10.00
C ASN A 140 -1.76 0.51 -9.82
N LEU A 141 -2.52 -0.06 -8.89
CA LEU A 141 -3.88 0.37 -8.57
C LEU A 141 -3.96 0.75 -7.10
N TYR A 142 -4.64 1.85 -6.83
CA TYR A 142 -4.97 2.34 -5.49
C TYR A 142 -6.46 2.67 -5.41
N THR A 143 -6.92 2.98 -4.20
CA THR A 143 -8.25 3.51 -3.93
C THR A 143 -8.10 4.73 -3.00
N THR A 144 -9.01 5.68 -3.13
CA THR A 144 -9.11 6.87 -2.27
C THR A 144 -9.96 6.60 -1.03
N THR A 145 -10.62 5.45 -0.91
CA THR A 145 -11.55 5.13 0.19
C THR A 145 -10.89 4.47 1.41
N GLY A 146 -9.60 4.70 1.61
CA GLY A 146 -8.77 3.97 2.58
C GLY A 146 -8.06 2.80 1.92
N ILE A 147 -7.95 1.66 2.59
CA ILE A 147 -7.15 0.52 2.10
C ILE A 147 -7.78 -0.17 0.90
N LEU A 148 -6.94 -0.50 -0.09
CA LEU A 148 -7.33 -1.36 -1.18
C LEU A 148 -7.62 -2.76 -0.65
N ARG A 149 -8.85 -3.23 -0.84
CA ARG A 149 -9.38 -4.52 -0.38
C ARG A 149 -9.99 -5.32 -1.52
N PRO A 150 -10.09 -6.66 -1.40
CA PRO A 150 -10.87 -7.47 -2.32
C PRO A 150 -12.28 -6.89 -2.47
N GLY A 151 -12.77 -6.83 -3.71
CA GLY A 151 -14.11 -6.34 -4.01
C GLY A 151 -14.20 -4.86 -4.42
N ILE A 152 -13.22 -4.02 -4.10
CA ILE A 152 -13.20 -2.61 -4.57
C ILE A 152 -12.93 -2.57 -6.09
N LEU A 153 -11.88 -3.25 -6.54
CA LEU A 153 -11.51 -3.36 -7.95
C LEU A 153 -11.83 -4.77 -8.45
N LYS A 154 -12.66 -4.85 -9.49
CA LYS A 154 -13.05 -6.09 -10.19
C LYS A 154 -12.80 -5.96 -11.69
N LYS A 155 -12.81 -7.08 -12.42
CA LYS A 155 -12.89 -7.06 -13.88
C LYS A 155 -14.01 -6.12 -14.34
N GLY A 156 -13.72 -5.29 -15.34
CA GLY A 156 -14.64 -4.30 -15.89
C GLY A 156 -14.70 -2.97 -15.13
N THR A 157 -14.05 -2.86 -13.97
CA THR A 157 -14.02 -1.58 -13.23
C THR A 157 -13.34 -0.51 -14.08
N ARG A 158 -14.02 0.62 -14.20
CA ARG A 158 -13.52 1.82 -14.88
C ARG A 158 -12.53 2.55 -13.99
N VAL A 159 -11.37 2.91 -14.55
CA VAL A 159 -10.26 3.50 -13.81
C VAL A 159 -9.69 4.71 -14.55
N LYS A 160 -9.23 5.68 -13.78
CA LYS A 160 -8.55 6.89 -14.25
C LYS A 160 -7.05 6.77 -14.00
N LEU A 161 -6.24 7.12 -14.99
CA LEU A 161 -4.80 7.28 -14.88
C LEU A 161 -4.47 8.54 -14.08
N VAL A 162 -3.58 8.39 -13.11
CA VAL A 162 -3.07 9.45 -12.25
C VAL A 162 -1.56 9.49 -12.37
N PHE A 163 -1.02 10.70 -12.53
CA PHE A 163 0.41 10.96 -12.60
C PHE A 163 0.92 11.33 -11.22
N ARG A 164 2.04 10.73 -10.80
CA ARG A 164 2.74 11.19 -9.59
C ARG A 164 3.22 12.62 -9.80
N ASP A 165 3.35 13.38 -8.72
CA ASP A 165 3.86 14.75 -8.79
C ASP A 165 5.34 14.76 -9.16
N LYS A 166 6.09 13.82 -8.55
CA LYS A 166 7.50 13.57 -8.88
C LYS A 166 7.60 12.39 -9.84
N ARG A 167 8.16 12.65 -11.02
CA ARG A 167 8.29 11.68 -12.11
C ARG A 167 9.71 11.69 -12.63
N ILE A 168 10.24 10.52 -12.95
CA ILE A 168 11.63 10.34 -13.41
C ILE A 168 11.73 9.62 -14.77
N GLY A 169 10.60 9.28 -15.39
CA GLY A 169 10.53 8.50 -16.62
C GLY A 169 10.49 6.99 -16.34
N GLU A 170 9.69 6.57 -15.36
CA GLU A 170 9.48 5.16 -14.99
C GLU A 170 8.01 4.76 -15.03
N MET A 171 7.73 3.46 -15.11
CA MET A 171 6.35 2.96 -15.08
C MET A 171 5.62 3.27 -13.77
N THR A 172 6.36 3.46 -12.68
CA THR A 172 5.83 3.81 -11.36
C THR A 172 5.45 5.28 -11.21
N ASP A 173 5.75 6.12 -12.21
CA ASP A 173 5.34 7.53 -12.27
C ASP A 173 3.84 7.68 -12.52
N ILE A 174 3.16 6.59 -12.87
CA ILE A 174 1.72 6.53 -13.10
C ILE A 174 1.09 5.39 -12.32
N PHE A 175 -0.15 5.59 -11.91
CA PHE A 175 -1.00 4.58 -11.30
C PHE A 175 -2.46 4.84 -11.66
N CYS A 176 -3.36 3.96 -11.26
CA CYS A 176 -4.79 4.13 -11.48
C CYS A 176 -5.59 4.09 -10.18
N VAL A 177 -6.72 4.82 -10.19
CA VAL A 177 -7.78 4.75 -9.17
C VAL A 177 -9.13 4.53 -9.86
N PRO A 178 -10.15 3.96 -9.19
CA PRO A 178 -11.51 3.87 -9.73
C PRO A 178 -12.05 5.24 -10.19
N GLU A 179 -12.68 5.29 -11.37
CA GLU A 179 -13.34 6.52 -11.84
C GLU A 179 -14.47 6.96 -10.89
N GLY A 180 -15.18 6.01 -10.29
CA GLY A 180 -16.27 6.28 -9.34
C GLY A 180 -15.83 6.89 -8.01
N GLU A 181 -14.52 6.97 -7.75
CA GLU A 181 -13.93 7.59 -6.57
C GLU A 181 -13.46 9.04 -6.83
N LEU A 182 -13.67 9.55 -8.04
CA LEU A 182 -13.24 10.87 -8.48
C LEU A 182 -14.45 11.74 -8.85
N THR A 183 -14.29 13.06 -8.79
CA THR A 183 -15.29 13.99 -9.34
C THR A 183 -15.27 13.94 -10.87
N LYS A 184 -16.35 14.41 -11.52
CA LYS A 184 -16.42 14.46 -12.99
C LYS A 184 -15.28 15.29 -13.57
N GLU A 185 -14.96 16.42 -12.95
CA GLU A 185 -13.88 17.31 -13.35
C GLU A 185 -12.51 16.61 -13.26
N GLN A 186 -12.28 15.80 -12.22
CA GLN A 186 -11.06 15.01 -12.08
C GLN A 186 -10.96 13.91 -13.14
N VAL A 187 -12.06 13.22 -13.45
CA VAL A 187 -12.10 12.20 -14.51
C VAL A 187 -11.81 12.81 -15.88
N GLU A 188 -12.34 13.99 -16.18
CA GLU A 188 -12.15 14.69 -17.45
C GLU A 188 -10.77 15.39 -17.56
N LYS A 189 -10.14 15.72 -16.43
CA LYS A 189 -8.83 16.39 -16.42
C LYS A 189 -7.76 15.54 -17.11
N ARG A 190 -7.12 16.10 -18.13
CA ARG A 190 -5.91 15.52 -18.73
C ARG A 190 -4.71 15.74 -17.82
N GLY A 191 -3.96 14.67 -17.56
CA GLY A 191 -2.79 14.72 -16.69
C GLY A 191 -3.14 14.94 -15.22
N LEU A 192 -4.24 14.34 -14.74
CA LEU A 192 -4.62 14.36 -13.33
C LEU A 192 -3.44 13.89 -12.46
N GLN A 193 -3.04 14.69 -11.49
CA GLN A 193 -1.93 14.36 -10.61
C GLN A 193 -2.39 13.85 -9.25
N GLU A 194 -1.50 13.16 -8.55
CA GLU A 194 -1.81 12.65 -7.20
C GLU A 194 -2.15 13.78 -6.22
N SER A 195 -1.53 14.96 -6.34
CA SER A 195 -1.88 16.17 -5.56
C SER A 195 -3.25 16.77 -5.89
N ASP A 196 -3.84 16.42 -7.03
CA ASP A 196 -5.19 16.86 -7.40
C ASP A 196 -6.29 16.02 -6.71
N ILE A 197 -5.91 14.94 -6.03
CA ILE A 197 -6.82 14.00 -5.37
C ILE A 197 -6.70 14.21 -3.85
N ASN A 198 -7.86 14.29 -3.19
CA ASN A 198 -7.88 14.31 -1.73
C ASN A 198 -7.72 12.88 -1.18
N TRP A 199 -6.48 12.53 -0.81
CA TRP A 199 -6.15 11.24 -0.19
C TRP A 199 -6.45 11.18 1.32
N GLU A 200 -6.70 12.33 1.94
CA GLU A 200 -6.78 12.48 3.41
C GLU A 200 -8.22 12.51 3.94
N SER A 201 -9.22 12.39 3.06
CA SER A 201 -10.64 12.33 3.46
C SER A 201 -11.33 11.06 2.96
N PRO A 202 -10.81 9.86 3.26
CA PRO A 202 -11.62 8.68 3.03
C PRO A 202 -12.82 8.74 3.97
N VAL A 203 -14.00 8.46 3.43
CA VAL A 203 -15.26 8.52 4.17
C VAL A 203 -15.22 7.44 5.24
N GLU A 204 -15.22 7.86 6.50
CA GLU A 204 -15.32 6.93 7.63
C GLU A 204 -16.63 6.12 7.50
N PRO A 205 -16.58 4.79 7.67
CA PRO A 205 -17.79 3.98 7.71
C PRO A 205 -18.71 4.46 8.82
N GLY A 206 -20.00 4.63 8.50
CA GLY A 206 -21.01 4.90 9.50
C GLY A 206 -21.14 3.72 10.46
N LEU A 207 -21.17 4.00 11.76
CA LEU A 207 -21.47 3.00 12.78
C LEU A 207 -22.96 3.08 13.13
N PRO A 208 -23.66 1.95 13.33
CA PRO A 208 -25.02 1.96 13.84
C PRO A 208 -25.10 2.63 15.21
N ASP A 209 -26.28 3.19 15.54
CA ASP A 209 -26.54 3.74 16.87
C ASP A 209 -26.32 2.66 17.95
N ALA A 210 -25.64 3.04 19.03
CA ALA A 210 -25.34 2.16 20.14
C ALA A 210 -26.54 2.05 21.09
N THR A 211 -26.82 0.83 21.54
CA THR A 211 -27.71 0.58 22.68
C THR A 211 -26.91 0.62 23.99
N ASP A 212 -27.60 0.71 25.13
CA ASP A 212 -26.95 0.63 26.45
C ASP A 212 -26.15 -0.68 26.62
N ALA A 213 -26.63 -1.79 26.03
CA ALA A 213 -25.93 -3.06 26.03
C ALA A 213 -24.64 -3.02 25.20
N ASP A 214 -24.63 -2.32 24.06
CA ASP A 214 -23.42 -2.13 23.26
C ASP A 214 -22.38 -1.28 24.01
N ILE A 215 -22.81 -0.25 24.73
CA ILE A 215 -21.93 0.61 25.55
C ILE A 215 -21.29 -0.19 26.68
N GLU A 216 -22.06 -1.02 27.38
CA GLU A 216 -21.52 -1.85 28.46
C GLU A 216 -20.57 -2.93 27.92
N HIS A 217 -20.95 -3.58 26.82
CA HIS A 217 -20.09 -4.54 26.14
C HIS A 217 -18.77 -3.91 25.68
N PHE A 218 -18.81 -2.68 25.17
CA PHE A 218 -17.62 -1.93 24.80
C PHE A 218 -16.69 -1.71 26.00
N LYS A 219 -17.21 -1.33 27.17
CA LYS A 219 -16.38 -1.12 28.37
C LYS A 219 -15.66 -2.40 28.81
N GLU A 220 -16.38 -3.52 28.87
CA GLU A 220 -15.80 -4.82 29.23
C GLU A 220 -14.65 -5.21 28.29
N LEU A 221 -14.86 -5.05 26.98
CA LEU A 221 -13.84 -5.35 25.98
C LEU A 221 -12.68 -4.34 26.00
N PHE A 222 -12.95 -3.07 26.31
CA PHE A 222 -11.91 -2.06 26.45
C PHE A 222 -10.98 -2.39 27.62
N ASP A 223 -11.51 -2.83 28.76
CA ASP A 223 -10.68 -3.27 29.90
C ASP A 223 -9.79 -4.48 29.52
N GLU A 224 -10.31 -5.44 28.72
CA GLU A 224 -9.49 -6.54 28.19
C GLU A 224 -8.41 -6.05 27.22
N ILE A 225 -8.73 -5.09 26.34
CA ILE A 225 -7.78 -4.44 25.43
C ILE A 225 -6.65 -3.78 26.23
N VAL A 226 -6.97 -3.00 27.27
CA VAL A 226 -5.97 -2.36 28.15
C VAL A 226 -5.06 -3.41 28.76
N ALA A 227 -5.61 -4.49 29.32
CA ALA A 227 -4.82 -5.56 29.92
C ALA A 227 -3.86 -6.25 28.93
N ILE A 228 -4.30 -6.49 27.69
CA ILE A 228 -3.46 -7.08 26.63
C ILE A 228 -2.37 -6.10 26.19
N VAL A 229 -2.72 -4.83 26.00
CA VAL A 229 -1.76 -3.79 25.60
C VAL A 229 -0.70 -3.59 26.69
N ASP A 230 -1.08 -3.63 27.97
CA ASP A 230 -0.14 -3.60 29.10
C ASP A 230 0.76 -4.83 29.15
N GLU A 231 0.26 -6.01 28.77
CA GLU A 231 1.09 -7.20 28.60
C GLU A 231 2.10 -7.02 27.45
N MET A 232 1.65 -6.52 26.30
CA MET A 232 2.55 -6.19 25.19
C MET A 232 3.63 -5.20 25.60
N ASN A 233 3.26 -4.17 26.37
CA ASN A 233 4.17 -3.11 26.83
C ASN A 233 5.19 -3.60 27.89
N ARG A 234 4.93 -4.74 28.54
CA ARG A 234 5.86 -5.43 29.46
C ARG A 234 6.71 -6.51 28.80
N ASN A 235 6.43 -6.87 27.53
CA ASN A 235 7.14 -7.93 26.83
C ASN A 235 8.30 -7.38 25.98
N ASP A 236 9.55 -7.68 26.36
CA ASP A 236 10.76 -7.17 25.68
C ASP A 236 10.77 -7.42 24.16
N ARG A 237 10.27 -8.57 23.71
CA ARG A 237 10.23 -8.89 22.28
C ARG A 237 9.21 -8.02 21.55
N ALA A 238 8.02 -7.85 22.13
CA ALA A 238 6.97 -7.01 21.57
C ALA A 238 7.40 -5.53 21.54
N LYS A 239 8.03 -5.01 22.61
CA LYS A 239 8.57 -3.64 22.63
C LYS A 239 9.54 -3.37 21.48
N LYS A 240 10.43 -4.33 21.17
CA LYS A 240 11.38 -4.22 20.05
C LYS A 240 10.70 -4.12 18.69
N ASP A 241 9.48 -4.66 18.52
CA ASP A 241 8.77 -4.66 17.24
C ASP A 241 8.24 -3.26 16.85
N ILE A 242 8.06 -2.37 17.85
CA ILE A 242 7.61 -0.97 17.69
C ILE A 242 8.67 0.06 18.08
N LEU A 243 9.93 -0.34 18.29
CA LEU A 243 11.03 0.60 18.55
C LEU A 243 11.18 1.59 17.38
N GLY A 244 11.38 2.88 17.69
CA GLY A 244 11.44 3.97 16.72
C GLY A 244 10.11 4.31 16.04
N TRP A 245 9.01 3.64 16.39
CA TRP A 245 7.68 3.92 15.84
C TRP A 245 6.89 4.80 16.79
N ARG A 246 6.22 5.83 16.25
CA ARG A 246 5.39 6.76 17.04
C ARG A 246 4.08 6.98 16.32
N ARG A 247 2.95 6.66 16.96
CA ARG A 247 1.61 6.83 16.39
C ARG A 247 0.55 7.12 17.45
N LYS A 248 -0.36 8.03 17.13
CA LYS A 248 -1.62 8.30 17.81
C LYS A 248 -2.76 7.76 16.95
N ILE A 249 -3.49 6.78 17.45
CA ILE A 249 -4.52 6.07 16.70
C ILE A 249 -5.85 6.29 17.41
N LEU A 250 -6.84 6.86 16.73
CA LEU A 250 -8.21 6.89 17.23
C LEU A 250 -8.94 5.63 16.74
N VAL A 251 -9.52 4.86 17.65
CA VAL A 251 -10.31 3.66 17.35
C VAL A 251 -11.76 3.96 17.65
N LYS A 252 -12.64 3.81 16.65
CA LYS A 252 -14.08 3.99 16.78
C LYS A 252 -14.79 2.66 16.61
N THR A 253 -15.70 2.35 17.53
CA THR A 253 -16.48 1.12 17.52
C THR A 253 -17.93 1.36 17.88
N LYS A 254 -18.79 0.37 17.67
CA LYS A 254 -20.15 0.44 18.23
C LYS A 254 -20.04 0.40 19.76
N GLY A 255 -20.68 1.36 20.43
CA GLY A 255 -20.67 1.47 21.89
C GLY A 255 -19.59 2.41 22.46
N GLY A 256 -18.55 2.76 21.70
CA GLY A 256 -17.54 3.73 22.17
C GLY A 256 -16.33 3.92 21.27
N GLU A 257 -15.51 4.90 21.65
CA GLU A 257 -14.21 5.19 21.03
C GLU A 257 -13.11 5.24 22.10
N PHE A 258 -11.88 4.95 21.68
CA PHE A 258 -10.70 5.00 22.53
C PHE A 258 -9.45 5.28 21.68
N SER A 259 -8.33 5.57 22.32
CA SER A 259 -7.07 5.82 21.62
C SER A 259 -6.01 4.77 21.92
N ILE A 260 -5.23 4.39 20.90
CA ILE A 260 -3.97 3.66 21.06
C ILE A 260 -2.82 4.63 20.79
N ILE A 261 -1.90 4.73 21.74
CA ILE A 261 -0.72 5.59 21.64
C ILE A 261 0.51 4.71 21.65
N ILE A 262 1.28 4.77 20.57
CA ILE A 262 2.59 4.12 20.42
C ILE A 262 3.64 5.22 20.51
N ASP A 263 4.62 5.05 21.39
CA ASP A 263 5.78 5.93 21.51
C ASP A 263 7.05 5.12 21.79
N ASP A 264 7.81 4.89 20.72
CA ASP A 264 9.19 4.41 20.75
C ASP A 264 9.41 3.16 21.63
N GLY A 265 8.80 2.06 21.21
CA GLY A 265 8.88 0.81 21.97
C GLY A 265 7.83 0.68 23.07
N ASN A 266 7.07 1.74 23.37
CA ASN A 266 5.96 1.69 24.33
C ASN A 266 4.61 1.79 23.62
N ILE A 267 3.60 1.18 24.22
CA ILE A 267 2.20 1.21 23.75
C ILE A 267 1.24 1.31 24.93
N GLN A 268 0.17 2.08 24.77
CA GLN A 268 -0.94 2.19 25.73
C GLN A 268 -2.27 2.32 25.00
N ALA A 269 -3.34 1.79 25.61
CA ALA A 269 -4.71 2.04 25.20
C ALA A 269 -5.36 2.91 26.29
N VAL A 270 -5.97 4.02 25.88
CA VAL A 270 -6.53 5.02 26.80
C VAL A 270 -7.95 5.38 26.36
N PRO A 271 -8.90 5.58 27.29
CA PRO A 271 -10.29 5.88 26.94
C PRO A 271 -10.44 7.27 26.33
N GLU A 272 -9.50 8.18 26.59
CA GLU A 272 -9.54 9.53 26.06
C GLU A 272 -9.32 9.53 24.55
N ARG A 273 -10.12 10.35 23.87
CA ARG A 273 -9.90 10.69 22.48
C ARG A 273 -8.61 11.51 22.35
N VAL A 274 -7.75 11.08 21.44
CA VAL A 274 -6.55 11.84 21.09
C VAL A 274 -6.86 12.95 20.08
N ASP A 275 -6.32 14.14 20.34
CA ASP A 275 -6.35 15.23 19.37
C ASP A 275 -5.40 14.94 18.20
N LEU A 276 -5.86 15.25 16.98
CA LEU A 276 -5.10 15.07 15.74
C LEU A 276 -4.49 13.67 15.61
N PRO A 277 -5.32 12.62 15.51
CA PRO A 277 -4.80 11.26 15.33
C PRO A 277 -4.00 11.15 14.03
N ASP A 278 -2.91 10.38 14.07
CA ASP A 278 -2.13 10.06 12.87
C ASP A 278 -3.00 9.32 11.86
N PHE A 279 -3.89 8.45 12.32
CA PHE A 279 -4.96 7.83 11.53
C PHE A 279 -6.09 7.28 12.42
N VAL A 280 -7.20 6.93 11.80
CA VAL A 280 -8.41 6.40 12.45
C VAL A 280 -8.59 4.94 12.05
N MET A 281 -8.99 4.11 13.01
CA MET A 281 -9.52 2.78 12.78
C MET A 281 -11.02 2.75 13.10
N VAL A 282 -11.81 2.08 12.28
CA VAL A 282 -13.25 1.91 12.50
C VAL A 282 -13.59 0.42 12.40
N SER A 283 -14.24 -0.13 13.41
CA SER A 283 -14.76 -1.50 13.41
C SER A 283 -16.11 -1.51 14.11
N GLU A 284 -17.13 -2.08 13.50
CA GLU A 284 -18.44 -2.19 14.15
C GLU A 284 -18.33 -2.94 15.48
N ASP A 285 -17.71 -4.13 15.46
CA ASP A 285 -17.50 -4.95 16.64
C ASP A 285 -16.12 -4.63 17.28
N PRO A 286 -16.06 -4.08 18.51
CA PRO A 286 -14.80 -3.86 19.23
C PRO A 286 -13.97 -5.13 19.43
N LYS A 287 -14.62 -6.31 19.46
CA LYS A 287 -13.94 -7.60 19.56
C LYS A 287 -12.99 -7.88 18.40
N THR A 288 -13.25 -7.29 17.22
CA THR A 288 -12.38 -7.45 16.04
C THR A 288 -10.94 -7.04 16.30
N LEU A 289 -10.73 -5.91 16.99
CA LEU A 289 -9.40 -5.43 17.32
C LEU A 289 -8.82 -6.21 18.51
N LEU A 290 -9.64 -6.49 19.52
CA LEU A 290 -9.26 -7.30 20.67
C LEU A 290 -8.70 -8.67 20.26
N ASP A 291 -9.41 -9.42 19.41
CA ASP A 291 -9.01 -10.76 18.99
C ASP A 291 -7.67 -10.73 18.22
N GLY A 292 -7.43 -9.67 17.44
CA GLY A 292 -6.16 -9.46 16.78
C GLY A 292 -5.01 -9.15 17.75
N LEU A 293 -5.22 -8.24 18.70
CA LEU A 293 -4.24 -7.93 19.76
C LEU A 293 -3.97 -9.16 20.65
N ALA A 294 -4.98 -9.98 20.90
CA ALA A 294 -4.89 -11.23 21.67
C ALA A 294 -4.25 -12.40 20.90
N TYR A 295 -3.86 -12.22 19.63
CA TYR A 295 -3.35 -13.26 18.74
C TYR A 295 -4.33 -14.43 18.53
N ARG A 296 -5.65 -14.16 18.53
CA ARG A 296 -6.74 -15.10 18.16
C ARG A 296 -7.11 -15.02 16.67
N GLY A 297 -6.47 -14.10 15.95
CA GLY A 297 -6.51 -13.89 14.51
C GLY A 297 -5.48 -12.80 14.15
N ALA A 298 -5.32 -12.47 12.87
CA ALA A 298 -4.51 -11.31 12.49
C ALA A 298 -5.40 -10.07 12.31
N ILE A 299 -4.97 -8.94 12.86
CA ILE A 299 -5.58 -7.63 12.60
C ILE A 299 -5.52 -7.34 11.10
N THR A 300 -4.43 -7.76 10.44
CA THR A 300 -4.28 -7.70 8.98
C THR A 300 -5.46 -8.34 8.24
N ASP A 301 -5.91 -9.52 8.66
CA ASP A 301 -7.02 -10.23 8.00
C ASP A 301 -8.34 -9.47 8.22
N SER A 302 -8.55 -8.95 9.44
CA SER A 302 -9.71 -8.09 9.73
C SER A 302 -9.74 -6.85 8.84
N VAL A 303 -8.57 -6.27 8.53
CA VAL A 303 -8.49 -5.16 7.57
C VAL A 303 -8.83 -5.61 6.16
N ILE A 304 -8.21 -6.70 5.69
CA ILE A 304 -8.39 -7.23 4.33
C ILE A 304 -9.86 -7.61 4.07
N ASP A 305 -10.50 -8.27 5.03
CA ASP A 305 -11.84 -8.85 4.88
C ASP A 305 -12.99 -7.84 5.01
N GLY A 306 -12.72 -6.61 5.48
CA GLY A 306 -13.78 -5.62 5.64
C GLY A 306 -14.07 -5.20 7.08
N ARG A 307 -13.73 -6.05 8.05
CA ARG A 307 -14.17 -5.95 9.46
C ARG A 307 -13.52 -4.80 10.21
N LEU A 308 -12.29 -4.43 9.86
CA LEU A 308 -11.58 -3.27 10.38
C LEU A 308 -11.24 -2.33 9.21
N TRP A 309 -11.70 -1.09 9.27
CA TRP A 309 -11.35 -0.06 8.31
C TRP A 309 -10.26 0.85 8.88
N ILE A 310 -9.37 1.37 8.02
CA ILE A 310 -8.36 2.36 8.41
C ILE A 310 -8.33 3.54 7.45
N SER A 311 -8.10 4.74 7.98
CA SER A 311 -8.18 5.98 7.20
C SER A 311 -6.94 6.32 6.37
N LYS A 312 -5.81 5.61 6.53
CA LYS A 312 -4.59 5.91 5.76
C LYS A 312 -3.88 4.64 5.29
N ASN A 313 -3.65 4.51 3.99
CA ASN A 313 -3.03 3.33 3.39
C ASN A 313 -1.62 3.05 3.90
N LYS A 314 -0.82 4.10 4.07
CA LYS A 314 0.55 3.99 4.58
C LYS A 314 0.61 3.45 6.01
N GLU A 315 -0.49 3.56 6.75
CA GLU A 315 -0.61 3.10 8.14
C GLU A 315 -0.99 1.61 8.26
N PHE A 316 -1.08 0.89 7.14
CA PHE A 316 -1.08 -0.56 7.17
C PHE A 316 0.20 -1.14 7.82
N ASN A 317 1.31 -0.40 7.75
CA ASN A 317 2.53 -0.75 8.51
C ASN A 317 2.33 -0.74 10.02
N SER A 318 1.45 0.12 10.55
CA SER A 318 1.10 0.14 11.97
C SER A 318 0.30 -1.12 12.34
N ILE A 319 -0.57 -1.61 11.46
CA ILE A 319 -1.28 -2.90 11.64
C ILE A 319 -0.28 -4.07 11.73
N PHE A 320 0.69 -4.13 10.82
CA PHE A 320 1.72 -5.17 10.86
C PHE A 320 2.54 -5.17 12.15
N LYS A 321 2.84 -3.98 12.68
CA LYS A 321 3.55 -3.85 13.95
C LYS A 321 2.73 -4.40 15.11
N LEU A 322 1.44 -4.08 15.18
CA LEU A 322 0.53 -4.63 16.20
C LEU A 322 0.40 -6.16 16.10
N ASP A 323 0.21 -6.71 14.90
CA ASP A 323 0.19 -8.17 14.68
C ASP A 323 1.49 -8.85 15.10
N ARG A 324 2.63 -8.19 14.86
CA ARG A 324 3.95 -8.68 15.25
C ARG A 324 4.11 -8.67 16.77
N MET A 325 3.66 -7.62 17.46
CA MET A 325 3.64 -7.55 18.92
C MET A 325 2.82 -8.68 19.53
N ALA A 326 1.59 -8.89 19.04
CA ALA A 326 0.70 -9.97 19.49
C ALA A 326 1.37 -11.35 19.35
N ARG A 327 2.01 -11.59 18.20
CA ARG A 327 2.78 -12.82 17.93
C ARG A 327 3.99 -12.97 18.86
N SER A 328 4.68 -11.88 19.17
CA SER A 328 5.84 -11.86 20.07
C SER A 328 5.46 -12.21 21.51
N VAL A 329 4.33 -11.70 22.01
CA VAL A 329 3.76 -12.10 23.31
C VAL A 329 3.41 -13.59 23.31
N ALA A 330 2.66 -14.05 22.31
CA ALA A 330 2.27 -15.47 22.21
C ALA A 330 3.47 -16.43 22.16
N ARG A 331 4.53 -16.08 21.42
CA ARG A 331 5.79 -16.85 21.38
C ARG A 331 6.50 -16.87 22.73
N SER A 332 6.47 -15.77 23.46
CA SER A 332 7.08 -15.68 24.80
C SER A 332 6.36 -16.58 25.80
N LYS A 333 5.02 -16.67 25.73
CA LYS A 333 4.22 -17.59 26.55
C LYS A 333 4.56 -19.06 26.27
N LYS A 334 4.62 -19.46 24.99
CA LYS A 334 5.00 -20.84 24.60
C LYS A 334 6.41 -21.24 25.07
N LYS A 335 7.36 -20.31 25.06
CA LYS A 335 8.71 -20.60 25.57
C LYS A 335 8.70 -20.86 27.09
N ARG A 336 7.85 -20.15 27.84
CA ARG A 336 7.67 -20.37 29.29
C ARG A 336 6.92 -21.66 29.63
N SER A 337 6.06 -22.16 28.75
CA SER A 337 5.33 -23.42 28.98
C SER A 337 6.13 -24.68 28.63
N ASN A 338 7.23 -24.52 27.89
CA ASN A 338 8.14 -25.61 27.50
C ASN A 338 9.42 -25.65 28.35
N LEU A 339 9.52 -24.75 29.33
CA LEU A 339 10.49 -24.74 30.43
C LEU A 339 9.75 -25.21 31.68
#